data_AF-A0A7Z9L841-F1
#
_entry.id   AF-A0A7Z9L841-F1
#
_cell.length_a   1.000
_cell.length_b   1.000
_cell.length_c   1.000
_cell.angle_alpha   90.00
_cell.angle_beta   90.00
_cell.angle_gamma   90.00
#
_symmetry.space_group_name_H-M   'P 1'
#
loop_
_entity.id
_entity.type
_entity.pdbx_description
1 polymer ?
#
loop_
_entity_poly.entity_id
_entity_poly.type
_entity_poly.pdbx_seq_one_letter_code
_entity_poly.pdbx_strand_id
1 'polypeptide(L)'
;MHWLKLKITQFPTHQNKMESRVTRCVTLLSGGLDSMLAIRIMQDQGIEVEALNFKTMFTCCQDLSAQAATRLGVRLTVVSQEDDYLELIKKPRFGYGKGANPCVDCRIYMFERAHKFMEQIGADFIVSGEVVGQRPMSQKRRDLDVISHQSGLEDLLLRPLSAKLLLPTLPERNGLVDRDRLYAFQGRSRKGLIRLAKAYGLDEVPTPSTGCALTESLFGRKVHDLI
;
A
#
# COMPACT_ATOMS: atom_id res chain seq x y z
N MET A 1 66.33 1.90 -36.16
CA MET A 1 65.98 1.18 -34.90
C MET A 1 65.42 2.17 -33.89
N HIS A 2 64.11 2.39 -33.88
CA HIS A 2 63.42 3.03 -32.76
C HIS A 2 61.92 2.71 -32.91
N TRP A 3 61.45 1.68 -32.22
CA TRP A 3 60.03 1.35 -32.10
C TRP A 3 59.56 1.88 -30.74
N LEU A 4 58.70 2.89 -30.77
CA LEU A 4 57.99 3.42 -29.60
C LEU A 4 57.10 2.32 -29.03
N LYS A 5 57.34 1.90 -27.79
CA LYS A 5 56.41 1.06 -27.02
C LYS A 5 55.23 1.91 -26.57
N LEU A 6 54.09 1.76 -27.24
CA LEU A 6 52.79 2.21 -26.77
C LEU A 6 52.42 1.43 -25.50
N LYS A 7 52.24 2.15 -24.38
CA LYS A 7 51.58 1.62 -23.18
C LYS A 7 50.12 1.37 -23.52
N ILE A 8 49.74 0.10 -23.62
CA ILE A 8 48.35 -0.32 -23.64
C ILE A 8 47.79 -0.03 -22.25
N THR A 9 47.01 1.04 -22.11
CA THR A 9 46.15 1.26 -20.95
C THR A 9 45.14 0.12 -20.90
N GLN A 10 45.30 -0.76 -19.91
CA GLN A 10 44.30 -1.76 -19.59
C GLN A 10 42.98 -1.05 -19.28
N PHE A 11 41.96 -1.32 -20.09
CA PHE A 11 40.58 -0.96 -19.76
C PHE A 11 40.20 -1.67 -18.45
N PRO A 12 39.56 -0.99 -17.49
CA PRO A 12 39.04 -1.66 -16.32
C PRO A 12 38.02 -2.70 -16.80
N THR A 13 38.29 -3.96 -16.50
CA THR A 13 37.34 -5.05 -16.65
C THR A 13 36.10 -4.69 -15.85
N HIS A 14 34.92 -4.75 -16.50
CA HIS A 14 33.63 -4.58 -15.86
C HIS A 14 33.43 -5.67 -14.80
N GLN A 15 33.98 -5.46 -13.59
CA GLN A 15 33.47 -6.04 -12.38
C GLN A 15 32.22 -5.23 -12.02
N ASN A 16 31.08 -5.84 -12.29
CA ASN A 16 29.75 -5.33 -12.01
C ASN A 16 29.63 -5.03 -10.51
N LYS A 17 29.89 -3.79 -10.15
CA LYS A 17 29.65 -3.25 -8.82
C LYS A 17 28.13 -3.12 -8.70
N MET A 18 27.46 -4.19 -8.25
CA MET A 18 26.12 -4.07 -7.67
C MET A 18 26.29 -3.22 -6.41
N GLU A 19 26.29 -1.90 -6.57
CA GLU A 19 25.96 -1.01 -5.48
C GLU A 19 24.59 -1.45 -4.97
N SER A 20 24.55 -1.87 -3.71
CA SER A 20 23.33 -2.34 -3.04
C SER A 20 22.34 -1.18 -3.01
N ARG A 21 21.51 -1.06 -4.05
CA ARG A 21 20.41 -0.11 -4.08
C ARG A 21 19.51 -0.42 -2.89
N VAL A 22 19.24 0.58 -2.06
CA VAL A 22 18.29 0.45 -0.96
C VAL A 22 16.93 0.06 -1.54
N THR A 23 16.38 -1.05 -1.06
CA THR A 23 15.03 -1.49 -1.44
C THR A 23 14.00 -0.44 -1.06
N ARG A 24 13.09 -0.13 -1.98
CA ARG A 24 12.08 0.91 -1.80
C ARG A 24 10.69 0.37 -2.13
N CYS A 25 9.70 0.74 -1.33
CA CYS A 25 8.30 0.39 -1.59
C CYS A 25 7.38 1.61 -1.55
N VAL A 26 6.23 1.49 -2.23
CA VAL A 26 5.10 2.42 -2.09
C VAL A 26 4.11 1.85 -1.10
N THR A 27 3.77 2.58 -0.03
CA THR A 27 2.74 2.16 0.92
C THR A 27 1.51 3.05 0.86
N LEU A 28 0.33 2.46 0.68
CA LEU A 28 -0.93 3.21 0.78
C LEU A 28 -1.20 3.61 2.24
N LEU A 29 -1.09 4.91 2.53
CA LEU A 29 -1.24 5.48 3.86
C LEU A 29 -2.62 6.15 4.03
N SER A 30 -3.49 5.49 4.78
CA SER A 30 -4.84 6.02 5.07
C SER A 30 -4.91 6.94 6.30
N GLY A 31 -3.84 7.02 7.09
CA GLY A 31 -3.83 7.61 8.44
C GLY A 31 -4.38 6.67 9.54
N GLY A 32 -4.93 5.52 9.17
CA GLY A 32 -5.35 4.48 10.12
C GLY A 32 -4.18 3.65 10.65
N LEU A 33 -4.39 3.02 11.81
CA LEU A 33 -3.42 2.16 12.49
C LEU A 33 -2.76 1.15 11.55
N ASP A 34 -3.56 0.45 10.75
CA ASP A 34 -3.08 -0.71 9.99
C ASP A 34 -2.10 -0.28 8.89
N SER A 35 -2.36 0.84 8.21
CA SER A 35 -1.39 1.43 7.27
C SER A 35 -0.12 1.95 7.96
N MET A 36 -0.23 2.50 9.17
CA MET A 36 0.94 2.94 9.94
C MET A 36 1.81 1.75 10.35
N LEU A 37 1.19 0.66 10.80
CA LEU A 37 1.90 -0.59 11.13
C LEU A 37 2.58 -1.19 9.91
N ALA A 38 1.92 -1.20 8.75
CA ALA A 38 2.53 -1.69 7.52
C ALA A 38 3.82 -0.93 7.19
N ILE A 39 3.82 0.41 7.33
CA ILE A 39 5.04 1.24 7.16
C ILE A 39 6.11 0.86 8.19
N ARG A 40 5.75 0.76 9.48
CA ARG A 40 6.73 0.39 10.53
C ARG A 40 7.37 -0.97 10.28
N ILE A 41 6.61 -1.94 9.79
CA ILE A 41 7.13 -3.27 9.46
C ILE A 41 8.17 -3.19 8.33
N MET A 42 7.96 -2.35 7.32
CA MET A 42 8.94 -2.15 6.25
C MET A 42 10.18 -1.40 6.74
N GLN A 43 9.99 -0.32 7.52
CA GLN A 43 11.10 0.45 8.10
C GLN A 43 11.98 -0.40 9.03
N ASP A 44 11.37 -1.28 9.83
CA ASP A 44 12.07 -2.21 10.72
C ASP A 44 12.98 -3.18 9.93
N GLN A 45 12.64 -3.45 8.67
CA GLN A 45 13.45 -4.25 7.74
C GLN A 45 14.46 -3.42 6.92
N GLY A 46 14.58 -2.11 7.18
CA GLY A 46 15.52 -1.24 6.46
C GLY A 46 15.06 -0.83 5.05
N ILE A 47 13.77 -0.98 4.75
CA ILE A 47 13.18 -0.65 3.44
C ILE A 47 12.74 0.82 3.44
N GLU A 48 13.12 1.56 2.39
CA GLU A 48 12.66 2.94 2.19
C GLU A 48 11.18 2.95 1.79
N VAL A 49 10.39 3.82 2.41
CA VAL A 49 8.94 3.87 2.20
C VAL A 49 8.52 5.22 1.64
N GLU A 50 7.90 5.20 0.46
CA GLU A 50 7.12 6.31 -0.07
C GLU A 50 5.65 6.12 0.29
N ALA A 51 5.08 7.01 1.10
CA ALA A 51 3.66 6.96 1.43
C ALA A 51 2.83 7.60 0.32
N LEU A 52 1.75 6.92 -0.07
CA LEU A 52 0.79 7.40 -1.05
C LEU A 52 -0.60 7.48 -0.41
N ASN A 53 -1.26 8.61 -0.55
CA ASN A 53 -2.64 8.79 -0.10
C ASN A 53 -3.52 9.25 -1.26
N PHE A 54 -4.74 8.71 -1.32
CA PHE A 54 -5.75 9.12 -2.29
C PHE A 54 -6.79 9.99 -1.61
N LYS A 55 -6.92 11.23 -2.07
CA LYS A 55 -7.94 12.16 -1.59
C LYS A 55 -9.15 12.06 -2.50
N THR A 56 -10.23 11.52 -1.97
CA THR A 56 -11.51 11.40 -2.67
C THR A 56 -12.39 12.61 -2.31
N MET A 57 -13.39 12.95 -3.13
CA MET A 57 -14.40 13.96 -2.75
C MET A 57 -15.22 13.58 -1.51
N PHE A 58 -15.23 12.30 -1.14
CA PHE A 58 -15.85 11.76 0.07
C PHE A 58 -14.95 11.74 1.31
N THR A 59 -13.70 12.18 1.18
CA THR A 59 -12.74 12.17 2.29
C THR A 59 -12.90 13.47 3.06
N CYS A 60 -13.20 13.38 4.36
CA CYS A 60 -13.32 14.53 5.24
C CYS A 60 -11.95 15.25 5.38
N CYS A 61 -11.98 16.54 5.67
CA CYS A 61 -10.86 17.49 5.68
C CYS A 61 -9.74 17.22 6.73
N GLN A 62 -9.70 16.04 7.36
CA GLN A 62 -8.70 15.75 8.38
C GLN A 62 -7.41 15.20 7.75
N ASP A 63 -6.31 15.89 7.98
CA ASP A 63 -4.96 15.56 7.51
C ASP A 63 -4.32 14.36 8.26
N LEU A 64 -5.12 13.32 8.58
CA LEU A 64 -4.67 12.14 9.33
C LEU A 64 -3.49 11.43 8.65
N SER A 65 -3.52 11.35 7.31
CA SER A 65 -2.42 10.76 6.53
C SER A 65 -1.15 11.59 6.62
N ALA A 66 -1.25 12.94 6.58
CA ALA A 66 -0.08 13.82 6.73
C ALA A 66 0.51 13.74 8.14
N GLN A 67 -0.33 13.78 9.18
CA GLN A 67 0.13 13.62 10.56
C GLN A 67 0.81 12.26 10.77
N ALA A 68 0.23 11.18 10.23
CA ALA A 68 0.83 9.86 10.28
C ALA A 68 2.18 9.82 9.53
N ALA A 69 2.29 10.44 8.35
CA ALA A 69 3.52 10.49 7.58
C ALA A 69 4.64 11.23 8.34
N THR A 70 4.32 12.39 8.94
CA THR A 70 5.27 13.15 9.77
C THR A 70 5.76 12.31 10.96
N ARG A 71 4.85 11.66 11.69
CA ARG A 71 5.20 10.80 12.84
C ARG A 71 6.08 9.62 12.46
N LEU A 72 5.85 9.06 11.26
CA LEU A 72 6.60 7.92 10.74
C LEU A 72 7.90 8.32 10.03
N GLY A 73 8.12 9.61 9.79
CA GLY A 73 9.29 10.10 9.06
C GLY A 73 9.33 9.66 7.59
N VAL A 74 8.17 9.59 6.92
CA VAL A 74 8.07 9.20 5.51
C VAL A 74 7.60 10.35 4.63
N ARG A 75 8.05 10.38 3.38
CA ARG A 75 7.48 11.27 2.36
C ARG A 75 6.06 10.85 2.05
N LEU A 76 5.17 11.83 1.89
CA LEU A 76 3.77 11.62 1.52
C LEU A 76 3.46 12.30 0.20
N THR A 77 3.02 11.52 -0.77
CA THR A 77 2.39 12.01 -1.99
C THR A 77 0.88 11.87 -1.85
N VAL A 78 0.15 12.95 -2.13
CA VAL A 78 -1.31 12.94 -2.14
C VAL A 78 -1.79 13.06 -3.59
N VAL A 79 -2.57 12.09 -4.03
CA VAL A 79 -3.18 12.06 -5.36
C VAL A 79 -4.67 12.35 -5.23
N SER A 80 -5.13 13.39 -5.91
CA SER A 80 -6.57 13.63 -6.09
C SER A 80 -7.13 12.65 -7.11
N GLN A 81 -8.36 12.20 -6.88
CA GLN A 81 -9.07 11.39 -7.86
C GLN A 81 -9.71 12.28 -8.93
N GLU A 82 -9.80 11.73 -10.14
CA GLU A 82 -10.34 12.41 -11.32
C GLU A 82 -11.82 12.02 -11.53
N ASP A 83 -12.43 12.58 -12.58
CA ASP A 83 -13.83 12.33 -12.95
C ASP A 83 -14.13 10.84 -13.17
N ASP A 84 -13.12 10.05 -13.53
CA ASP A 84 -13.25 8.59 -13.72
C ASP A 84 -13.58 7.83 -12.42
N TYR A 85 -13.29 8.41 -11.25
CA TYR A 85 -13.68 7.84 -9.97
C TYR A 85 -15.19 7.95 -9.72
N LEU A 86 -15.84 9.00 -10.24
CA LEU A 86 -17.29 9.13 -10.18
C LEU A 86 -17.96 8.06 -11.03
N GLU A 87 -17.47 7.83 -12.24
CA GLU A 87 -18.01 6.80 -13.14
C GLU A 87 -17.89 5.40 -12.53
N LEU A 88 -16.78 5.12 -11.83
CA LEU A 88 -16.61 3.91 -11.04
C LEU A 88 -17.70 3.76 -9.96
N ILE A 89 -18.06 4.85 -9.29
CA ILE A 89 -19.11 4.83 -8.27
C ILE A 89 -20.49 4.68 -8.89
N LYS A 90 -20.76 5.27 -10.06
CA LYS A 90 -22.04 5.13 -10.76
C LYS A 90 -22.33 3.67 -11.14
N LYS A 91 -21.29 2.97 -11.62
CA LYS A 91 -21.42 1.62 -12.19
C LYS A 91 -20.29 0.70 -11.70
N PRO A 92 -20.26 0.34 -10.40
CA PRO A 92 -19.22 -0.51 -9.87
C PRO A 92 -19.35 -1.93 -10.39
N ARG A 93 -18.24 -2.52 -10.80
CA ARG A 93 -18.23 -3.88 -11.37
C ARG A 93 -18.51 -4.94 -10.33
N PHE A 94 -18.10 -4.73 -9.07
CA PHE A 94 -18.32 -5.68 -7.97
C PHE A 94 -19.49 -5.30 -7.07
N GLY A 95 -20.28 -4.31 -7.48
CA GLY A 95 -21.46 -3.85 -6.76
C GLY A 95 -21.16 -3.03 -5.50
N TYR A 96 -22.22 -2.71 -4.78
CA TYR A 96 -22.16 -1.92 -3.55
C TYR A 96 -22.19 -2.81 -2.30
N GLY A 97 -21.52 -2.36 -1.24
CA GLY A 97 -21.69 -2.90 0.10
C GLY A 97 -22.82 -2.22 0.88
N LYS A 98 -22.50 -1.72 2.07
CA LYS A 98 -23.41 -0.89 2.86
C LYS A 98 -23.52 0.51 2.25
N GLY A 99 -24.72 0.98 1.95
CA GLY A 99 -24.93 2.31 1.37
C GLY A 99 -24.53 2.32 -0.11
N ALA A 100 -23.56 3.17 -0.46
CA ALA A 100 -23.08 3.33 -1.83
C ALA A 100 -21.59 2.99 -1.97
N ASN A 101 -21.02 2.14 -1.09
CA ASN A 101 -19.58 1.89 -1.08
C ASN A 101 -19.15 0.78 -2.08
N PRO A 102 -18.36 1.08 -3.12
CA PRO A 102 -17.85 0.07 -4.05
C PRO A 102 -16.40 -0.28 -3.69
N CYS A 103 -16.17 -0.76 -2.47
CA CYS A 103 -14.82 -0.87 -1.92
C CYS A 103 -13.85 -1.73 -2.76
N VAL A 104 -14.29 -2.81 -3.40
CA VAL A 104 -13.40 -3.63 -4.24
C VAL A 104 -12.94 -2.81 -5.45
N ASP A 105 -13.87 -2.19 -6.17
CA ASP A 105 -13.56 -1.29 -7.29
C ASP A 105 -12.67 -0.12 -6.87
N CYS A 106 -12.98 0.55 -5.76
CA CYS A 106 -12.16 1.63 -5.23
C CYS A 106 -10.72 1.18 -4.94
N ARG A 107 -10.54 -0.03 -4.41
CA ARG A 107 -9.22 -0.58 -4.11
C ARG A 107 -8.45 -0.88 -5.39
N ILE A 108 -9.09 -1.48 -6.39
CA ILE A 108 -8.50 -1.71 -7.71
C ILE A 108 -8.03 -0.37 -8.30
N TYR A 109 -8.92 0.62 -8.36
CA TYR A 109 -8.61 1.97 -8.86
C TYR A 109 -7.40 2.61 -8.17
N MET A 110 -7.35 2.54 -6.84
CA MET A 110 -6.23 3.07 -6.05
C MET A 110 -4.93 2.33 -6.34
N PHE A 111 -4.98 1.01 -6.49
CA PHE A 111 -3.81 0.20 -6.73
C PHE A 111 -3.26 0.33 -8.15
N GLU A 112 -4.09 0.47 -9.17
CA GLU A 112 -3.65 0.78 -10.53
C GLU A 112 -2.85 2.08 -10.59
N ARG A 113 -3.32 3.11 -9.87
CA ARG A 113 -2.61 4.40 -9.76
C ARG A 113 -1.35 4.29 -8.91
N ALA A 114 -1.39 3.51 -7.84
CA ALA A 114 -0.21 3.23 -7.04
C ALA A 114 0.85 2.48 -7.85
N HIS A 115 0.45 1.60 -8.77
CA HIS A 115 1.34 0.91 -9.70
C HIS A 115 2.06 1.90 -10.59
N LYS A 116 1.32 2.80 -11.26
CA LYS A 116 1.91 3.88 -12.08
C LYS A 116 2.87 4.74 -11.28
N PHE A 117 2.50 5.12 -10.05
CA PHE A 117 3.36 5.90 -9.17
C PHE A 117 4.63 5.13 -8.79
N MET A 118 4.52 3.84 -8.45
CA MET A 118 5.65 2.96 -8.13
C MET A 118 6.66 2.89 -9.30
N GLU A 119 6.16 2.74 -10.54
CA GLU A 119 7.01 2.75 -11.74
C GLU A 119 7.72 4.10 -11.94
N GLN A 120 6.99 5.21 -11.77
CA GLN A 120 7.53 6.57 -11.93
C GLN A 120 8.70 6.86 -10.99
N ILE A 121 8.62 6.39 -9.73
CA ILE A 121 9.68 6.61 -8.73
C ILE A 121 10.71 5.48 -8.70
N GLY A 122 10.53 4.46 -9.54
CA GLY A 122 11.36 3.26 -9.62
C GLY A 122 11.40 2.46 -8.31
N ALA A 123 10.29 2.36 -7.58
CA ALA A 123 10.16 1.51 -6.39
C ALA A 123 9.94 0.03 -6.77
N ASP A 124 10.27 -0.88 -5.85
CA ASP A 124 10.35 -2.32 -6.13
C ASP A 124 9.01 -3.06 -5.98
N PHE A 125 8.14 -2.62 -5.06
CA PHE A 125 6.83 -3.23 -4.80
C PHE A 125 5.88 -2.30 -4.04
N ILE A 126 4.62 -2.73 -3.90
CA ILE A 126 3.56 -2.00 -3.19
C ILE A 126 3.19 -2.71 -1.89
N VAL A 127 2.90 -1.91 -0.87
CA VAL A 127 2.48 -2.36 0.45
C VAL A 127 1.10 -1.79 0.80
N SER A 128 0.27 -2.61 1.44
CA SER A 128 -0.96 -2.14 2.05
C SER A 128 -1.21 -2.75 3.42
N GLY A 129 -1.81 -1.96 4.32
CA GLY A 129 -2.24 -2.41 5.65
C GLY A 129 -3.51 -3.28 5.64
N GLU A 130 -3.88 -3.93 4.54
CA GLU A 130 -5.05 -4.80 4.51
C GLU A 130 -4.84 -6.06 5.35
N VAL A 131 -5.86 -6.41 6.14
CA VAL A 131 -5.84 -7.61 7.00
C VAL A 131 -6.90 -8.60 6.52
N VAL A 132 -6.50 -9.84 6.27
CA VAL A 132 -7.40 -10.90 5.80
C VAL A 132 -8.62 -11.02 6.73
N GLY A 133 -9.83 -10.94 6.17
CA GLY A 133 -11.10 -11.07 6.87
C GLY A 133 -11.48 -9.89 7.78
N GLN A 134 -10.72 -8.80 7.79
CA GLN A 134 -11.01 -7.67 8.69
C GLN A 134 -12.15 -6.78 8.17
N ARG A 135 -12.29 -6.63 6.85
CA ARG A 135 -13.41 -5.92 6.22
C ARG A 135 -14.30 -6.88 5.42
N PRO A 136 -15.64 -6.82 5.59
CA PRO A 136 -16.55 -7.79 4.96
C PRO A 136 -16.74 -7.62 3.45
N MET A 137 -16.39 -6.45 2.90
CA MET A 137 -16.56 -6.14 1.47
C MET A 137 -15.26 -6.32 0.67
N SER A 138 -14.13 -5.86 1.19
CA SER A 138 -12.90 -5.72 0.40
C SER A 138 -11.73 -6.55 0.88
N GLN A 139 -11.87 -7.31 1.96
CA GLN A 139 -10.75 -8.03 2.58
C GLN A 139 -11.05 -9.49 2.89
N LYS A 140 -12.12 -10.10 2.35
CA LYS A 140 -12.15 -11.57 2.30
C LYS A 140 -11.04 -12.03 1.36
N ARG A 141 -10.56 -13.27 1.52
CA ARG A 141 -9.45 -13.78 0.69
C ARG A 141 -9.70 -13.61 -0.81
N ARG A 142 -10.89 -14.01 -1.27
CA ARG A 142 -11.33 -13.81 -2.67
C ARG A 142 -11.25 -12.35 -3.13
N ASP A 143 -11.60 -11.40 -2.24
CA ASP A 143 -11.65 -9.98 -2.60
C ASP A 143 -10.22 -9.45 -2.74
N LEU A 144 -9.30 -9.88 -1.87
CA LEU A 144 -7.87 -9.54 -1.94
C LEU A 144 -7.23 -10.09 -3.23
N ASP A 145 -7.56 -11.33 -3.60
CA ASP A 145 -7.07 -11.97 -4.83
C ASP A 145 -7.59 -11.23 -6.07
N VAL A 146 -8.90 -10.92 -6.09
CA VAL A 146 -9.53 -10.12 -7.16
C VAL A 146 -8.85 -8.75 -7.27
N ILE A 147 -8.64 -8.05 -6.15
CA ILE A 147 -8.00 -6.74 -6.15
C ILE A 147 -6.58 -6.82 -6.72
N SER A 148 -5.77 -7.77 -6.25
CA SER A 148 -4.38 -7.95 -6.71
C SER A 148 -4.31 -8.20 -8.22
N HIS A 149 -5.15 -9.10 -8.75
CA HIS A 149 -5.13 -9.43 -10.18
C HIS A 149 -5.70 -8.31 -11.04
N GLN A 150 -6.85 -7.74 -10.66
CA GLN A 150 -7.53 -6.71 -11.45
C GLN A 150 -6.79 -5.38 -11.45
N SER A 151 -5.96 -5.08 -10.44
CA SER A 151 -5.10 -3.89 -10.45
C SER A 151 -3.78 -4.10 -11.20
N GLY A 152 -3.54 -5.28 -11.78
CA GLY A 152 -2.29 -5.62 -12.46
C GLY A 152 -1.06 -5.67 -11.56
N LEU A 153 -1.25 -5.80 -10.24
CA LEU A 153 -0.13 -5.90 -9.29
C LEU A 153 0.26 -7.34 -9.01
N GLU A 154 -0.70 -8.26 -9.03
CA GLU A 154 -0.51 -9.67 -8.73
C GLU A 154 0.34 -9.89 -7.47
N ASP A 155 1.59 -10.34 -7.64
CA ASP A 155 2.54 -10.65 -6.58
C ASP A 155 3.49 -9.49 -6.22
N LEU A 156 3.26 -8.28 -6.74
CA LEU A 156 3.91 -7.04 -6.31
C LEU A 156 3.18 -6.35 -5.15
N LEU A 157 1.98 -6.83 -4.78
CA LEU A 157 1.19 -6.27 -3.67
C LEU A 157 1.37 -7.07 -2.38
N LEU A 158 2.24 -6.58 -1.50
CA LEU A 158 2.48 -7.13 -0.17
C LEU A 158 1.48 -6.62 0.88
N ARG A 159 1.00 -7.54 1.72
CA ARG A 159 0.10 -7.26 2.85
C ARG A 159 0.76 -7.74 4.16
N PRO A 160 1.70 -6.97 4.73
CA PRO A 160 2.62 -7.47 5.77
C PRO A 160 1.92 -7.92 7.06
N LEU A 161 0.73 -7.38 7.35
CA LEU A 161 -0.06 -7.75 8.52
C LEU A 161 -0.68 -9.16 8.41
N SER A 162 -0.87 -9.67 7.20
CA SER A 162 -1.48 -10.99 6.94
C SER A 162 -0.63 -11.87 6.02
N ALA A 163 0.63 -11.50 5.74
CA ALA A 163 1.46 -12.16 4.73
C ALA A 163 1.62 -13.66 4.99
N LYS A 164 1.75 -14.08 6.26
CA LYS A 164 1.89 -15.50 6.65
C LYS A 164 0.64 -16.35 6.35
N LEU A 165 -0.49 -15.71 6.07
CA LEU A 165 -1.72 -16.39 5.66
C LEU A 165 -1.86 -16.45 4.13
N LEU A 166 -1.11 -15.62 3.40
CA LEU A 166 -1.19 -15.48 1.94
C LEU A 166 -0.03 -16.21 1.26
N LEU A 167 -0.16 -16.42 -0.05
CA LEU A 167 0.97 -16.93 -0.85
C LEU A 167 2.11 -15.89 -0.82
N PRO A 168 3.39 -16.31 -0.76
CA PRO A 168 4.51 -15.39 -0.79
C PRO A 168 4.53 -14.54 -2.06
N THR A 169 4.63 -13.24 -1.88
CA THR A 169 4.76 -12.25 -2.97
C THR A 169 6.17 -12.25 -3.56
N LEU A 170 6.36 -11.62 -4.73
CA LEU A 170 7.69 -11.50 -5.35
C LEU A 170 8.75 -10.91 -4.40
N PRO A 171 8.51 -9.78 -3.68
CA PRO A 171 9.49 -9.23 -2.74
C PRO A 171 9.82 -10.17 -1.58
N GLU A 172 8.93 -11.09 -1.22
CA GLU A 172 9.24 -12.12 -0.22
C GLU A 172 10.10 -13.24 -0.82
N ARG A 173 9.77 -13.72 -2.02
CA ARG A 173 10.46 -14.85 -2.65
C ARG A 173 11.89 -14.52 -3.09
N ASN A 174 12.15 -13.28 -3.46
CA ASN A 174 13.49 -12.84 -3.91
C ASN A 174 14.35 -12.24 -2.78
N GLY A 175 13.84 -12.23 -1.54
CA GLY A 175 14.60 -11.78 -0.37
C GLY A 175 14.65 -10.26 -0.17
N LEU A 176 13.85 -9.47 -0.90
CA LEU A 176 13.70 -8.03 -0.63
C LEU A 176 12.99 -7.77 0.71
N VAL A 177 12.12 -8.69 1.12
CA VAL A 177 11.38 -8.68 2.38
C VAL A 177 11.56 -10.01 3.08
N ASP A 178 12.00 -9.96 4.34
CA ASP A 178 12.06 -11.12 5.21
C ASP A 178 10.66 -11.50 5.69
N ARG A 179 10.14 -12.60 5.14
CA ARG A 179 8.81 -13.14 5.45
C ARG A 179 8.66 -13.57 6.91
N ASP A 180 9.74 -13.99 7.58
CA ASP A 180 9.67 -14.44 8.97
C ASP A 180 9.39 -13.28 9.92
N ARG A 181 9.73 -12.06 9.50
CA ARG A 181 9.43 -10.80 10.20
C ARG A 181 8.05 -10.22 9.86
N LEU A 182 7.23 -10.93 9.09
CA LEU A 182 5.85 -10.56 8.78
C LEU A 182 4.84 -11.26 9.71
N TYR A 183 3.55 -10.93 9.57
CA TYR A 183 2.51 -11.32 10.52
C TYR A 183 1.40 -12.18 9.91
N ALA A 184 0.62 -12.79 10.79
CA ALA A 184 -0.52 -13.65 10.50
C ALA A 184 -1.82 -13.09 11.10
N PHE A 185 -2.00 -11.76 11.15
CA PHE A 185 -3.24 -11.19 11.66
C PHE A 185 -4.41 -11.52 10.72
N GLN A 186 -5.56 -11.82 11.32
CA GLN A 186 -6.79 -12.13 10.59
C GLN A 186 -8.01 -11.65 11.39
N GLY A 187 -9.07 -11.32 10.66
CA GLY A 187 -10.37 -10.98 11.24
C GLY A 187 -10.41 -9.58 11.81
N ARG A 188 -11.48 -9.31 12.56
CA ARG A 188 -11.85 -7.93 12.97
C ARG A 188 -11.17 -7.48 14.27
N SER A 189 -10.47 -8.38 14.97
CA SER A 189 -9.86 -8.09 16.26
C SER A 189 -8.67 -7.15 16.11
N ARG A 190 -8.69 -6.01 16.81
CA ARG A 190 -7.57 -5.06 16.85
C ARG A 190 -6.58 -5.32 17.99
N LYS A 191 -6.85 -6.27 18.89
CA LYS A 191 -6.02 -6.50 20.09
C LYS A 191 -4.54 -6.74 19.74
N GLY A 192 -4.29 -7.55 18.70
CA GLY A 192 -2.93 -7.83 18.22
C GLY A 192 -2.25 -6.60 17.60
N LEU A 193 -2.97 -5.87 16.74
CA LEU A 193 -2.48 -4.66 16.09
C LEU A 193 -2.13 -3.56 17.11
N ILE A 194 -2.94 -3.39 18.15
CA ILE A 194 -2.69 -2.43 19.23
C ILE A 194 -1.44 -2.82 20.03
N ARG A 195 -1.23 -4.11 20.32
CA ARG A 195 0.01 -4.57 20.98
C ARG A 195 1.24 -4.30 20.11
N LEU A 196 1.14 -4.56 18.80
CA LEU A 196 2.21 -4.28 17.86
C LEU A 196 2.51 -2.78 17.77
N ALA A 197 1.48 -1.93 17.79
CA ALA A 197 1.64 -0.48 17.80
C ALA A 197 2.47 -0.01 19.00
N LYS A 198 2.17 -0.53 20.19
CA LYS A 198 2.93 -0.24 21.42
C LYS A 198 4.38 -0.72 21.31
N ALA A 199 4.61 -1.91 20.75
CA ALA A 199 5.96 -2.43 20.54
C ALA A 199 6.79 -1.55 19.59
N TYR A 200 6.15 -0.89 18.62
CA TYR A 200 6.79 0.08 17.72
C TYR A 200 6.88 1.51 18.28
N GLY A 201 6.42 1.76 19.52
CA GLY A 201 6.42 3.09 20.14
C GLY A 201 5.39 4.05 19.55
N LEU A 202 4.28 3.54 18.99
CA LEU A 202 3.16 4.38 18.55
C LEU A 202 2.28 4.71 19.77
N ASP A 203 2.61 5.80 20.46
CA ASP A 203 1.93 6.23 21.69
C ASP A 203 0.46 6.58 21.46
N GLU A 204 0.16 7.25 20.35
CA GLU A 204 -1.20 7.58 19.93
C GLU A 204 -1.71 6.60 18.90
N VAL A 205 -2.47 5.60 19.36
CA VAL A 205 -3.15 4.65 18.47
C VAL A 205 -4.43 5.30 17.89
N PRO A 206 -4.56 5.40 16.56
CA PRO A 206 -5.77 5.96 15.96
C PRO A 206 -7.02 5.19 16.37
N THR A 207 -8.08 5.93 16.68
CA THR A 207 -9.42 5.37 16.89
C THR A 207 -9.89 4.64 15.63
N PRO A 208 -10.67 3.55 15.77
CA PRO A 208 -11.16 2.84 14.61
C PRO A 208 -12.02 3.78 13.75
N SER A 209 -11.74 3.84 12.45
CA SER A 209 -12.60 4.54 11.51
C SER A 209 -13.99 3.89 11.48
N THR A 210 -15.03 4.72 11.44
CA THR A 210 -16.42 4.33 11.21
C THR A 210 -16.67 3.81 9.77
N GLY A 211 -15.69 3.97 8.88
CA GLY A 211 -15.76 3.62 7.47
C GLY A 211 -15.59 4.85 6.58
N CYS A 212 -15.60 4.63 5.27
CA CYS A 212 -15.71 5.71 4.28
C CYS A 212 -17.12 6.32 4.36
N ALA A 213 -17.28 7.60 4.01
CA ALA A 213 -18.58 8.29 4.00
C ALA A 213 -19.65 7.54 3.18
N LEU A 214 -19.25 6.85 2.11
CA LEU A 214 -20.14 6.02 1.28
C LEU A 214 -20.81 4.85 2.04
N THR A 215 -20.28 4.48 3.21
CA THR A 215 -20.86 3.44 4.06
C THR A 215 -21.98 3.95 4.98
N GLU A 216 -22.12 5.27 5.09
CA GLU A 216 -23.15 5.94 5.88
C GLU A 216 -24.47 5.90 5.11
N SER A 217 -25.55 5.48 5.78
CA SER A 217 -26.80 5.12 5.11
C SER A 217 -27.51 6.32 4.50
N LEU A 218 -27.52 7.46 5.18
CA LEU A 218 -28.15 8.68 4.66
C LEU A 218 -27.31 9.29 3.54
N PHE A 219 -26.00 9.35 3.69
CA PHE A 219 -25.10 9.79 2.64
C PHE A 219 -25.18 8.89 1.39
N GLY A 220 -25.20 7.56 1.58
CA GLY A 220 -25.32 6.61 0.49
C GLY A 220 -26.60 6.79 -0.34
N ARG A 221 -27.74 7.14 0.29
CA ARG A 221 -28.98 7.47 -0.43
C ARG A 221 -28.80 8.69 -1.32
N LYS A 222 -28.20 9.76 -0.79
CA LYS A 222 -27.92 10.98 -1.57
C LYS A 222 -27.00 10.71 -2.76
N VAL A 223 -26.03 9.81 -2.60
CA VAL A 223 -25.16 9.40 -3.72
C VAL A 223 -25.97 8.67 -4.78
N HIS A 224 -26.79 7.68 -4.39
CA HIS A 224 -27.68 6.95 -5.31
C HIS A 224 -28.68 7.85 -6.05
N ASP A 225 -29.15 8.91 -5.41
CA ASP A 225 -30.05 9.89 -6.07
C ASP A 225 -29.35 10.70 -7.18
N LEU A 226 -28.01 10.77 -7.17
CA LEU A 226 -27.20 11.58 -8.09
C LEU A 226 -26.54 10.78 -9.22
N ILE A 227 -26.58 9.44 -9.17
CA ILE A 227 -25.85 8.55 -10.09
C ILE A 227 -26.75 7.73 -11.01
#